data_AF-A0A3D2F216-F1
#
_entry.id   AF-A0A3D2F216-F1
#
_cell.length_a   1.000
_cell.length_b   1.000
_cell.length_c   1.000
_cell.angle_alpha   90.00
_cell.angle_beta   90.00
_cell.angle_gamma   90.00
#
_symmetry.space_group_name_H-M   'P 1'
#
loop_
_entity.id
_entity.type
_entity.pdbx_description
1 polymer ?
#
loop_
_entity_poly.entity_id
_entity_poly.type
_entity_poly.pdbx_seq_one_letter_code
_entity_poly.pdbx_strand_id
1 'polypeptide(L)'
;MNKGLNYMKNKKIFYSVAGVLLVLGTLLFFRFFSGDEDIWLCQNNQWIKHGNPKSLMPQTPCGEFVNEKADLVQVFYPVPYEIISNPVKIKGWARGSWFFEASFPIKVVDASNNVIGSGIAQAQDDWMTEFFVPFEASINFSEPQTPTGLIVFEKDNPSGLPSNTDQLNWPVKFYQ
;
A
#
# COMPACT_ATOMS: atom_id res chain seq x y z
N MET A 1 44.15 -32.64 -57.30
CA MET A 1 44.03 -31.25 -56.79
C MET A 1 42.65 -30.88 -56.21
N ASN A 2 41.64 -31.76 -56.14
CA ASN A 2 40.27 -31.39 -55.67
C ASN A 2 40.03 -31.39 -54.14
N LYS A 3 40.89 -32.00 -53.31
CA LYS A 3 40.64 -32.13 -51.86
C LYS A 3 40.76 -30.80 -51.08
N GLY A 4 41.72 -29.93 -51.44
CA GLY A 4 41.94 -28.64 -50.76
C GLY A 4 40.85 -27.58 -51.04
N LEU A 5 40.30 -27.57 -52.26
CA LEU A 5 39.19 -26.69 -52.65
C LEU A 5 37.89 -27.05 -51.91
N ASN A 6 37.58 -28.35 -51.79
CA ASN A 6 36.41 -28.81 -51.02
C ASN A 6 36.58 -28.53 -49.50
N TYR A 7 37.80 -28.67 -48.97
CA TYR A 7 38.09 -28.36 -47.57
C TYR A 7 37.89 -26.86 -47.24
N MET A 8 38.42 -25.96 -48.08
CA MET A 8 38.24 -24.51 -47.88
C MET A 8 36.79 -24.05 -48.09
N LYS A 9 36.05 -24.69 -49.01
CA LYS A 9 34.63 -24.42 -49.24
C LYS A 9 33.79 -24.81 -48.03
N ASN A 10 34.04 -25.98 -47.44
CA ASN A 10 33.34 -26.47 -46.25
C ASN A 10 33.65 -25.64 -44.99
N LYS A 11 34.89 -25.14 -44.84
CA LYS A 11 35.28 -24.27 -43.72
C LYS A 11 34.59 -22.89 -43.80
N LYS A 12 34.47 -22.31 -45.00
CA LYS A 12 33.70 -21.06 -45.21
C LYS A 12 32.22 -21.26 -44.90
N ILE A 13 31.63 -22.37 -45.37
CA ILE A 13 30.23 -22.73 -45.06
C ILE A 13 30.03 -22.89 -43.55
N PHE A 14 30.96 -23.54 -42.85
CA PHE A 14 30.88 -23.71 -41.39
C PHE A 14 30.87 -22.37 -40.64
N TYR A 15 31.76 -21.44 -40.96
CA TYR A 15 31.74 -20.11 -40.33
C TYR A 15 30.51 -19.29 -40.68
N SER A 16 30.01 -19.39 -41.92
CA SER A 16 28.75 -18.77 -42.30
C SER A 16 27.57 -19.31 -41.49
N VAL A 17 27.47 -20.63 -41.31
CA VAL A 17 26.41 -21.27 -40.52
C VAL A 17 26.53 -20.93 -39.03
N ALA A 18 27.74 -20.96 -38.48
CA ALA A 18 28.00 -20.58 -37.10
C ALA A 18 27.62 -19.11 -36.82
N GLY A 19 27.94 -18.20 -37.75
CA GLY A 19 27.54 -16.80 -37.66
C GLY A 19 26.03 -16.61 -37.66
N VAL A 20 25.30 -17.33 -38.52
CA VAL A 20 23.83 -17.28 -38.58
C VAL A 20 23.19 -17.81 -37.29
N LEU A 21 23.70 -18.92 -36.74
CA LEU A 21 23.22 -19.47 -35.47
C LEU A 21 23.48 -18.53 -34.29
N LEU A 22 24.59 -17.80 -34.30
CA LEU A 22 24.91 -16.83 -33.26
C LEU A 22 23.94 -15.63 -33.30
N VAL A 23 23.62 -15.14 -34.50
CA VAL A 23 22.63 -14.06 -34.69
C VAL A 23 21.21 -14.52 -34.35
N LEU A 24 20.82 -15.74 -34.72
CA LEU A 24 19.53 -16.31 -34.33
C LEU A 24 19.47 -16.52 -32.81
N GLY A 25 20.57 -16.98 -32.21
CA GLY A 25 20.68 -17.16 -30.77
C GLY A 25 20.54 -15.86 -30.00
N THR A 26 21.14 -14.76 -30.45
CA THR A 26 20.99 -13.45 -29.80
C THR A 26 19.58 -12.88 -29.96
N LEU A 27 18.97 -13.00 -31.15
CA LEU A 27 17.58 -12.57 -31.37
C LEU A 27 16.59 -13.35 -30.50
N LEU A 28 16.78 -14.65 -30.36
CA LEU A 28 15.97 -15.50 -29.48
C LEU A 28 16.22 -15.19 -28.00
N PHE A 29 17.46 -14.89 -27.60
CA PHE A 29 17.80 -14.47 -26.24
C PHE A 29 17.07 -13.16 -25.87
N PHE A 30 17.12 -12.14 -26.73
CA PHE A 30 16.37 -10.89 -26.47
C PHE A 30 14.85 -11.11 -26.44
N ARG A 31 14.32 -12.00 -27.28
CA ARG A 31 12.88 -12.31 -27.27
C ARG A 31 12.46 -13.09 -26.02
N PHE A 32 13.34 -13.92 -25.46
CA PHE A 32 13.03 -14.74 -24.28
C PHE A 32 13.29 -14.00 -22.95
N PHE A 33 14.15 -12.98 -22.94
CA PHE A 33 14.45 -12.17 -21.75
C PHE A 33 13.68 -10.84 -21.67
N SER A 34 12.98 -10.43 -22.74
CA SER A 34 11.97 -9.37 -22.64
C SER A 34 10.74 -9.92 -21.91
N GLY A 35 10.59 -9.53 -20.64
CA GLY A 35 9.43 -9.92 -19.82
C GLY A 35 8.09 -9.43 -20.37
N ASP A 36 7.00 -9.95 -19.80
CA ASP A 36 5.64 -9.65 -20.26
C ASP A 36 5.36 -8.13 -20.29
N GLU A 37 5.00 -7.65 -21.47
CA GLU A 37 4.80 -6.22 -21.76
C GLU A 37 3.42 -5.69 -21.36
N ASP A 38 2.43 -6.59 -21.15
CA ASP A 38 1.03 -6.27 -20.89
C ASP A 38 0.62 -6.46 -19.41
N ILE A 39 1.08 -5.58 -18.52
CA ILE A 39 0.90 -5.69 -17.06
C ILE A 39 0.46 -4.38 -16.40
N TRP A 40 -0.16 -4.47 -15.22
CA TRP A 40 -0.37 -3.32 -14.34
C TRP A 40 0.87 -3.16 -13.45
N LEU A 41 1.52 -1.99 -13.53
CA LEU A 41 2.69 -1.68 -12.71
C LEU A 41 2.29 -0.81 -11.53
N CYS A 42 2.79 -1.13 -10.34
CA CYS A 42 2.67 -0.22 -9.21
C CYS A 42 3.85 0.76 -9.22
N GLN A 43 3.57 2.04 -9.46
CA GLN A 43 4.56 3.11 -9.40
C GLN A 43 3.96 4.33 -8.71
N ASN A 44 4.67 4.90 -7.74
CA ASN A 44 4.22 6.04 -6.94
C ASN A 44 2.83 5.83 -6.32
N ASN A 45 2.58 4.64 -5.76
CA ASN A 45 1.30 4.23 -5.19
C ASN A 45 0.09 4.26 -6.15
N GLN A 46 0.35 4.23 -7.47
CA GLN A 46 -0.67 4.21 -8.50
C GLN A 46 -0.47 3.03 -9.45
N TRP A 47 -1.58 2.40 -9.83
CA TRP A 47 -1.57 1.42 -10.91
C TRP A 47 -1.42 2.12 -12.24
N ILE A 48 -0.27 1.92 -12.88
CA ILE A 48 0.04 2.43 -14.21
C ILE A 48 -0.19 1.30 -15.21
N LYS A 49 -0.94 1.59 -16.28
CA LYS A 49 -1.17 0.65 -17.38
C LYS A 49 0.13 0.53 -18.21
N HIS A 50 0.70 -0.67 -18.29
CA HIS A 50 1.83 -0.96 -19.18
C HIS A 50 1.38 -1.96 -20.26
N GLY A 51 1.53 -1.59 -21.54
CA GLY A 51 0.98 -2.37 -22.66
C GLY A 51 -0.56 -2.37 -22.66
N ASN A 52 -1.16 -3.53 -22.88
CA ASN A 52 -2.60 -3.76 -22.87
C ASN A 52 -3.01 -4.95 -21.98
N PRO A 53 -2.91 -4.81 -20.64
CA PRO A 53 -3.28 -5.88 -19.71
C PRO A 53 -4.73 -6.32 -19.94
N LYS A 54 -4.92 -7.63 -20.07
CA LYS A 54 -6.24 -8.25 -20.23
C LYS A 54 -7.02 -8.32 -18.91
N SER A 55 -6.31 -8.24 -17.78
CA SER A 55 -6.91 -8.19 -16.45
C SER A 55 -7.45 -6.79 -16.14
N LEU A 56 -8.57 -6.75 -15.39
CA LEU A 56 -9.07 -5.51 -14.81
C LEU A 56 -8.00 -4.89 -13.89
N MET A 57 -7.99 -3.57 -13.79
CA MET A 57 -7.12 -2.87 -12.83
C MET A 57 -7.42 -3.38 -11.42
N PRO A 58 -6.40 -3.75 -10.62
CA PRO A 58 -6.61 -4.18 -9.26
C PRO A 58 -7.33 -3.09 -8.45
N GLN A 59 -8.34 -3.50 -7.68
CA GLN A 59 -9.14 -2.57 -6.86
C GLN A 59 -8.44 -2.21 -5.55
N THR A 60 -7.40 -2.96 -5.17
CA THR A 60 -6.58 -2.64 -4.00
C THR A 60 -5.57 -1.55 -4.35
N PRO A 61 -5.40 -0.51 -3.50
CA PRO A 61 -4.32 0.45 -3.62
C PRO A 61 -2.98 -0.28 -3.73
N CYS A 62 -2.08 0.27 -4.53
CA CYS A 62 -0.75 -0.29 -4.73
C CYS A 62 0.27 0.54 -3.94
N GLY A 63 1.39 -0.07 -3.54
CA GLY A 63 2.47 0.62 -2.83
C GLY A 63 2.30 0.68 -1.32
N GLU A 64 3.16 1.43 -0.63
CA GLU A 64 3.12 1.57 0.82
C GLU A 64 2.14 2.66 1.23
N PHE A 65 1.30 2.39 2.22
CA PHE A 65 0.49 3.43 2.85
C PHE A 65 1.40 4.46 3.52
N VAL A 66 1.29 5.72 3.10
CA VAL A 66 2.05 6.82 3.69
C VAL A 66 1.18 7.52 4.73
N ASN A 67 1.59 7.47 5.99
CA ASN A 67 0.97 8.24 7.05
C ASN A 67 1.49 9.70 7.00
N GLU A 68 0.73 10.59 6.37
CA GLU A 68 1.04 12.03 6.27
C GLU A 68 1.14 12.74 7.64
N LYS A 69 0.67 12.10 8.71
CA LYS A 69 0.68 12.61 10.09
C LYS A 69 1.60 11.83 11.02
N ALA A 70 2.58 11.10 10.49
CA ALA A 70 3.49 10.28 11.29
C ALA A 70 4.24 11.06 12.41
N ASP A 71 4.44 12.37 12.25
CA ASP A 71 5.04 13.24 13.27
C ASP A 71 4.09 13.59 14.43
N LEU A 72 2.79 13.37 14.25
CA LEU A 72 1.71 13.67 15.20
C LEU A 72 1.07 12.41 15.77
N VAL A 73 0.74 11.43 14.92
CA VAL A 73 0.04 10.20 15.31
C VAL A 73 0.65 9.02 14.54
N GLN A 74 1.04 7.98 15.26
CA GLN A 74 1.56 6.74 14.74
C GLN A 74 0.66 5.59 15.21
N VAL A 75 0.12 4.81 14.26
CA VAL A 75 -0.75 3.68 14.55
C VAL A 75 0.05 2.40 14.33
N PHE A 76 0.08 1.54 15.36
CA PHE A 76 0.77 0.26 15.32
C PHE A 76 -0.18 -0.92 15.11
N TYR A 77 -1.44 -0.75 15.52
CA TYR A 77 -2.47 -1.75 15.31
C TYR A 77 -3.84 -1.08 15.14
N PRO A 78 -4.66 -1.48 14.16
CA PRO A 78 -4.32 -2.40 13.06
C PRO A 78 -3.28 -1.78 12.10
N VAL A 79 -2.60 -2.58 11.29
CA VAL A 79 -1.80 -2.05 10.17
C VAL A 79 -2.72 -1.64 9.00
N PRO A 80 -2.27 -0.78 8.06
CA PRO A 80 -3.11 -0.34 6.95
C PRO A 80 -3.66 -1.51 6.14
N TYR A 81 -4.93 -1.44 5.77
CA TYR A 81 -5.68 -2.45 5.00
C TYR A 81 -5.82 -3.82 5.67
N GLU A 82 -5.52 -3.92 6.97
CA GLU A 82 -5.79 -5.13 7.76
C GLU A 82 -7.31 -5.36 7.89
N ILE A 83 -7.71 -6.63 7.92
CA ILE A 83 -9.10 -7.01 8.20
C ILE A 83 -9.32 -6.88 9.71
N ILE A 84 -10.23 -6.00 10.10
CA ILE A 84 -10.54 -5.74 11.51
C ILE A 84 -11.75 -6.54 12.00
N SER A 85 -11.67 -7.05 13.22
CA SER A 85 -12.76 -7.71 13.94
C SER A 85 -13.59 -6.72 14.76
N ASN A 86 -14.76 -7.13 15.22
CA ASN A 86 -15.60 -6.35 16.13
C ASN A 86 -15.57 -6.93 17.56
N PRO A 87 -15.17 -6.16 18.60
CA PRO A 87 -14.60 -4.80 18.54
C PRO A 87 -13.23 -4.76 17.87
N VAL A 88 -12.91 -3.63 17.26
CA VAL A 88 -11.56 -3.34 16.77
C VAL A 88 -10.72 -2.80 17.91
N LYS A 89 -9.59 -3.46 18.19
CA LYS A 89 -8.57 -2.93 19.09
C LYS A 89 -7.67 -2.00 18.30
N ILE A 90 -7.27 -0.89 18.89
CA ILE A 90 -6.43 0.12 18.25
C ILE A 90 -5.32 0.48 19.22
N LYS A 91 -4.07 0.52 18.72
CA LYS A 91 -2.89 0.89 19.50
C LYS A 91 -2.00 1.80 18.68
N GLY A 92 -1.43 2.79 19.34
CA GLY A 92 -0.53 3.74 18.70
C GLY A 92 0.06 4.72 19.68
N TRP A 93 0.79 5.68 19.15
CA TRP A 93 1.30 6.84 19.86
C TRP A 93 0.75 8.11 19.23
N ALA A 94 0.41 9.10 20.04
CA ALA A 94 0.07 10.43 19.56
C ALA A 94 0.84 11.48 20.35
N ARG A 95 1.14 12.62 19.75
CA ARG A 95 1.70 13.78 20.47
C ARG A 95 0.74 14.17 21.58
N GLY A 96 1.24 14.57 22.75
CA GLY A 96 0.38 15.00 23.85
C GLY A 96 -0.62 16.10 23.49
N SER A 97 -0.25 16.98 22.54
CA SER A 97 -1.15 18.01 21.97
C SER A 97 -2.34 17.48 21.17
N TRP A 98 -2.39 16.18 20.87
CA TRP A 98 -3.52 15.51 20.22
C TRP A 98 -4.62 15.14 21.23
N PHE A 99 -4.26 15.03 22.51
CA PHE A 99 -5.17 14.65 23.59
C PHE A 99 -5.81 15.88 24.23
N PHE A 100 -7.04 15.69 24.71
CA PHE A 100 -7.71 16.54 25.67
C PHE A 100 -8.35 15.65 26.74
N GLU A 101 -8.19 16.01 28.01
CA GLU A 101 -8.62 15.16 29.13
C GLU A 101 -8.13 13.70 29.01
N ALA A 102 -6.86 13.53 28.61
CA ALA A 102 -6.20 12.23 28.41
C ALA A 102 -6.83 11.34 27.32
N SER A 103 -7.66 11.90 26.42
CA SER A 103 -8.31 11.13 25.37
C SER A 103 -8.44 11.90 24.06
N PHE A 104 -8.84 11.20 22.99
CA PHE A 104 -9.28 11.84 21.75
C PHE A 104 -10.25 10.93 20.98
N PRO A 105 -11.15 11.48 20.15
CA PRO A 105 -12.17 10.71 19.45
C PRO A 105 -11.62 9.85 18.30
N ILE A 106 -12.20 8.65 18.15
CA ILE A 106 -11.98 7.74 17.02
C ILE A 106 -13.33 7.30 16.45
N LYS A 107 -13.42 7.25 15.11
CA LYS A 107 -14.58 6.74 14.37
C LYS A 107 -14.17 5.60 13.45
N VAL A 108 -15.05 4.64 13.26
CA VAL A 108 -14.98 3.64 12.20
C VAL A 108 -16.00 4.02 11.15
N VAL A 109 -15.54 4.22 9.91
CA VAL A 109 -16.32 4.72 8.79
C VAL A 109 -16.25 3.70 7.65
N ASP A 110 -17.38 3.39 7.04
CA ASP A 110 -17.44 2.49 5.87
C ASP A 110 -17.06 3.22 4.57
N ALA A 111 -16.89 2.50 3.46
CA ALA A 111 -16.56 3.13 2.17
C ALA A 111 -17.67 4.00 1.57
N SER A 112 -18.88 3.95 2.14
CA SER A 112 -19.99 4.85 1.80
C SER A 112 -20.00 6.12 2.67
N ASN A 113 -18.96 6.36 3.47
CA ASN A 113 -18.83 7.44 4.44
C ASN A 113 -19.85 7.40 5.60
N ASN A 114 -20.46 6.25 5.87
CA ASN A 114 -21.30 6.10 7.06
C ASN A 114 -20.42 5.81 8.28
N VAL A 115 -20.65 6.54 9.37
CA VAL A 115 -20.05 6.21 10.66
C VAL A 115 -20.76 4.97 11.22
N ILE A 116 -20.03 3.86 11.33
CA ILE A 116 -20.54 2.57 11.82
C ILE A 116 -20.08 2.26 13.24
N GLY A 117 -19.10 2.98 13.78
CA GLY A 117 -18.66 2.87 15.16
C GLY A 117 -17.96 4.14 15.63
N SER A 118 -18.03 4.42 16.92
CA SER A 118 -17.37 5.58 17.53
C SER A 118 -16.91 5.25 18.95
N GLY A 119 -15.84 5.88 19.39
CA GLY A 119 -15.39 5.84 20.78
C GLY A 119 -14.18 6.73 20.97
N ILE A 120 -13.41 6.47 22.03
CA ILE A 120 -12.25 7.28 22.41
C ILE A 120 -11.01 6.42 22.49
N ALA A 121 -9.88 6.99 22.06
CA ALA A 121 -8.57 6.49 22.45
C ALA A 121 -8.16 7.11 23.78
N GLN A 122 -7.68 6.28 24.70
CA GLN A 122 -7.23 6.69 26.01
C GLN A 122 -5.71 6.71 26.04
N ALA A 123 -5.12 7.80 26.53
CA ALA A 123 -3.70 7.87 26.86
C ALA A 123 -3.34 6.82 27.92
N GLN A 124 -2.17 6.21 27.78
CA GLN A 124 -1.64 5.19 28.71
C GLN A 124 -0.51 5.74 29.60
N ASP A 125 -0.18 7.03 29.46
CA ASP A 125 0.82 7.74 30.26
C ASP A 125 0.40 9.22 30.41
N ASP A 126 1.21 10.03 31.11
CA ASP A 126 1.00 11.46 31.22
C ASP A 126 0.98 12.12 29.83
N TRP A 127 -0.13 12.79 29.53
CA TRP A 127 -0.45 13.32 28.22
C TRP A 127 -0.12 14.81 28.09
N MET A 128 0.12 15.51 29.20
CA MET A 128 0.41 16.96 29.21
C MET A 128 1.87 17.22 28.81
N THR A 129 2.23 16.78 27.60
CA THR A 129 3.60 16.79 27.07
C THR A 129 3.63 17.11 25.58
N GLU A 130 4.79 17.52 25.08
CA GLU A 130 5.03 17.66 23.64
C GLU A 130 5.51 16.36 22.99
N PHE A 131 5.80 15.33 23.79
CA PHE A 131 6.29 14.04 23.31
C PHE A 131 5.18 13.10 22.87
N PHE A 132 5.57 11.98 22.27
CA PHE A 132 4.66 10.89 21.95
C PHE A 132 4.21 10.18 23.22
N VAL A 133 2.90 9.95 23.30
CA VAL A 133 2.21 9.33 24.42
C VAL A 133 1.46 8.12 23.87
N PRO A 134 1.60 6.93 24.48
CA PRO A 134 0.87 5.76 24.05
C PRO A 134 -0.62 5.89 24.27
N PHE A 135 -1.40 5.36 23.33
CA PHE A 135 -2.85 5.27 23.43
C PHE A 135 -3.36 3.87 23.08
N GLU A 136 -4.49 3.52 23.67
CA GLU A 136 -5.27 2.34 23.30
C GLU A 136 -6.75 2.70 23.15
N ALA A 137 -7.44 1.99 22.25
CA ALA A 137 -8.89 2.06 22.09
C ALA A 137 -9.46 0.67 21.78
N SER A 138 -10.75 0.48 22.08
CA SER A 138 -11.53 -0.68 21.67
C SER A 138 -12.89 -0.21 21.20
N ILE A 139 -13.14 -0.27 19.90
CA ILE A 139 -14.34 0.32 19.29
C ILE A 139 -15.25 -0.79 18.76
N ASN A 140 -16.49 -0.82 19.27
CA ASN A 140 -17.54 -1.63 18.65
C ASN A 140 -18.09 -0.89 17.43
N PHE A 141 -18.43 -1.63 16.38
CA PHE A 141 -19.08 -1.07 15.19
C PHE A 141 -20.24 -1.94 14.70
N SER A 142 -21.19 -1.35 13.98
CA SER A 142 -22.29 -2.06 13.33
C SER A 142 -21.81 -2.83 12.10
N GLU A 143 -22.63 -3.77 11.62
CA GLU A 143 -22.29 -4.62 10.48
C GLU A 143 -21.97 -3.77 9.22
N PRO A 144 -20.74 -3.88 8.68
CA PRO A 144 -20.30 -3.04 7.58
C PRO A 144 -20.96 -3.45 6.26
N GLN A 145 -21.53 -2.47 5.55
CA GLN A 145 -22.20 -2.70 4.26
C GLN A 145 -21.24 -2.67 3.06
N THR A 146 -19.95 -2.44 3.32
CA THR A 146 -18.90 -2.34 2.31
C THR A 146 -17.68 -3.16 2.76
N PRO A 147 -16.82 -3.63 1.84
CA PRO A 147 -15.65 -4.46 2.20
C PRO A 147 -14.49 -3.68 2.81
N THR A 148 -14.53 -2.35 2.72
CA THR A 148 -13.42 -1.45 3.09
C THR A 148 -13.94 -0.26 3.88
N GLY A 149 -13.07 0.34 4.69
CA GLY A 149 -13.41 1.54 5.44
C GLY A 149 -12.18 2.27 5.94
N LEU A 150 -12.43 3.22 6.84
CA LEU A 150 -11.42 4.03 7.51
C LEU A 150 -11.64 3.95 9.03
N ILE A 151 -10.54 3.92 9.78
CA ILE A 151 -10.52 4.40 11.15
C ILE A 151 -10.07 5.86 11.10
N VAL A 152 -10.91 6.76 11.55
CA VAL A 152 -10.66 8.20 11.59
C VAL A 152 -10.26 8.58 13.01
N PHE A 153 -9.05 9.08 13.18
CA PHE A 153 -8.52 9.58 14.44
C PHE A 153 -8.66 11.10 14.40
N GLU A 154 -9.53 11.65 15.24
CA GLU A 154 -9.81 13.09 15.27
C GLU A 154 -9.03 13.71 16.42
N LYS A 155 -8.32 14.81 16.14
CA LYS A 155 -7.74 15.65 17.18
C LYS A 155 -8.88 16.25 17.98
N ASP A 156 -8.81 16.16 19.31
CA ASP A 156 -9.83 16.81 20.12
C ASP A 156 -9.76 18.34 19.94
N ASN A 157 -10.93 18.96 19.77
CA ASN A 157 -11.05 20.39 19.52
C ASN A 157 -12.19 20.99 20.37
N PRO A 158 -12.00 21.12 21.70
CA PRO A 158 -13.01 21.69 22.59
C PRO A 158 -13.38 23.14 22.24
N SER A 159 -12.47 23.86 21.57
CA SER A 159 -12.69 25.25 21.15
C SER A 159 -13.63 25.39 19.95
N GLY A 160 -13.84 24.31 19.18
CA GLY A 160 -14.60 24.34 17.92
C GLY A 160 -13.97 25.17 16.80
N LEU A 161 -12.75 25.70 16.98
CA LEU A 161 -12.09 26.54 15.99
C LEU A 161 -11.55 25.67 14.83
N PRO A 162 -11.84 25.98 13.56
CA PRO A 162 -11.39 25.17 12.42
C PRO A 162 -9.87 24.99 12.35
N SER A 163 -9.09 25.97 12.83
CA SER A 163 -7.62 25.90 12.88
C SER A 163 -7.07 24.81 13.81
N ASN A 164 -7.89 24.32 14.74
CA ASN A 164 -7.52 23.30 15.71
C ASN A 164 -8.03 21.91 15.32
N THR A 165 -8.82 21.82 14.25
CA THR A 165 -9.31 20.56 13.70
C THR A 165 -8.20 19.89 12.92
N ASP A 166 -7.92 18.64 13.27
CA ASP A 166 -7.06 17.79 12.47
C ASP A 166 -7.51 16.33 12.55
N GLN A 167 -7.19 15.52 11.54
CA GLN A 167 -7.59 14.11 11.51
C GLN A 167 -6.61 13.21 10.75
N LEU A 168 -6.39 11.99 11.24
CA LEU A 168 -5.70 10.93 10.50
C LEU A 168 -6.72 9.91 10.00
N ASN A 169 -6.68 9.60 8.70
CA ASN A 169 -7.49 8.56 8.08
C ASN A 169 -6.65 7.29 7.89
N TRP A 170 -7.05 6.21 8.54
CA TRP A 170 -6.32 4.94 8.52
C TRP A 170 -7.14 3.86 7.82
N PRO A 171 -6.70 3.34 6.66
CA PRO A 171 -7.52 2.43 5.88
C PRO A 171 -7.57 1.04 6.50
N VAL A 172 -8.74 0.42 6.46
CA VAL A 172 -9.01 -0.93 6.99
C VAL A 172 -9.93 -1.72 6.05
N LYS A 173 -10.01 -3.03 6.28
CA LYS A 173 -10.95 -3.94 5.61
C LYS A 173 -11.89 -4.57 6.63
N PHE A 174 -13.05 -4.99 6.17
CA PHE A 174 -14.03 -5.70 6.97
C PHE A 174 -14.14 -7.15 6.53
N TYR A 175 -14.49 -8.04 7.48
CA TYR A 175 -14.92 -9.38 7.13
C TYR A 175 -16.34 -9.30 6.56
N GLN A 176 -16.58 -9.95 5.42
CA GLN A 176 -17.90 -10.07 4.78
C GLN A 176 -18.33 -11.53 4.76
#